data_AF-A0A2E4DAC2-F1
#
_entry.id   AF-A0A2E4DAC2-F1
#
_cell.length_a   1.000
_cell.length_b   1.000
_cell.length_c   1.000
_cell.angle_alpha   90.00
_cell.angle_beta   90.00
_cell.angle_gamma   90.00
#
_symmetry.space_group_name_H-M   'P 1'
#
loop_
_entity.id
_entity.type
_entity.pdbx_description
1 polymer ?
#
loop_
_entity_poly.entity_id
_entity_poly.type
_entity_poly.pdbx_seq_one_letter_code
_entity_poly.pdbx_strand_id
1 'polypeptide(L)'
;MEEQNNWVYYLKLQKDLTDEFLTLDSKIKQNGKSLIPVTLGTLQEIVHDQSSLHLIIVIRTMREYSYFNRKVKKIMKYYIRSGKVSLYIASSFNGVNDTAIMKRDFYNFVKLPVSYKYLANMVSDMVDVKEFGVEKWPGGLRSSFQVAG
;
A
#
# COMPACT_ATOMS: atom_id res chain seq x y z
N MET A 1 -4.38 -1.54 -24.98
CA MET A 1 -4.86 -1.89 -23.63
C MET A 1 -3.62 -2.02 -22.79
N GLU A 2 -3.25 -0.95 -22.08
CA GLU A 2 -2.13 -1.01 -21.14
C GLU A 2 -2.51 -2.02 -20.05
N GLU A 3 -1.65 -3.01 -19.81
CA GLU A 3 -1.79 -3.94 -18.71
C GLU A 3 -1.83 -3.12 -17.41
N GLN A 4 -3.05 -2.88 -16.90
CA GLN A 4 -3.23 -2.23 -15.60
C GLN A 4 -2.58 -3.15 -14.56
N ASN A 5 -1.43 -2.69 -14.08
CA ASN A 5 -0.51 -3.46 -13.27
C ASN A 5 -1.13 -3.74 -11.90
N ASN A 6 -1.85 -4.86 -11.82
CA ASN A 6 -2.33 -5.55 -10.62
C ASN A 6 -1.19 -6.03 -9.69
N TRP A 7 -0.12 -5.26 -9.61
CA TRP A 7 1.10 -5.55 -8.89
C TRP A 7 1.05 -4.88 -7.52
N VAL A 8 1.12 -5.73 -6.50
CA VAL A 8 1.27 -5.30 -5.13
C VAL A 8 2.69 -5.65 -4.71
N TYR A 9 3.40 -4.68 -4.16
CA TYR A 9 4.77 -4.87 -3.73
C TYR A 9 4.82 -5.26 -2.25
N TYR A 10 5.67 -6.22 -1.91
CA TYR A 10 5.94 -6.60 -0.52
C TYR A 10 7.36 -6.16 -0.14
N LEU A 11 7.49 -5.27 0.84
CA LEU A 11 8.80 -4.82 1.29
C LEU A 11 9.44 -5.86 2.22
N LYS A 12 10.55 -6.44 1.75
CA LYS A 12 11.43 -7.27 2.56
C LYS A 12 12.17 -6.42 3.59
N LEU A 13 11.92 -6.67 4.87
CA LEU A 13 12.65 -6.07 5.99
C LEU A 13 13.84 -6.92 6.45
N GLN A 14 13.86 -8.19 6.03
CA GLN A 14 14.93 -9.16 6.30
C GLN A 14 15.46 -9.72 4.97
N LYS A 15 16.60 -10.41 5.02
CA LYS A 15 17.22 -11.01 3.83
C LYS A 15 16.40 -12.18 3.31
N ASP A 16 15.85 -12.98 4.22
CA ASP A 16 15.10 -14.18 3.91
C ASP A 16 13.61 -13.87 3.72
N LEU A 17 12.98 -14.65 2.84
CA LEU A 17 11.55 -14.56 2.58
C LEU A 17 10.81 -15.36 3.66
N THR A 18 9.89 -14.73 4.37
CA THR A 18 9.13 -15.39 5.44
C THR A 18 7.95 -16.20 4.87
N ASP A 19 7.51 -17.26 5.57
CA ASP A 19 6.34 -18.07 5.20
C ASP A 19 5.05 -17.25 5.05
N GLU A 20 5.02 -16.10 5.72
CA GLU A 20 3.95 -15.13 5.66
C GLU A 20 3.80 -14.54 4.27
N PHE A 21 4.93 -14.26 3.60
CA PHE A 21 4.91 -13.80 2.23
C PHE A 21 4.26 -14.85 1.33
N LEU A 22 4.62 -16.12 1.47
CA LEU A 22 4.06 -17.20 0.65
C LEU A 22 2.55 -17.35 0.88
N THR A 23 2.14 -17.26 2.14
CA THR A 23 0.72 -17.32 2.51
C THR A 23 -0.06 -16.13 1.91
N LEU A 24 0.51 -14.93 2.02
CA LEU A 24 -0.11 -13.70 1.55
C LEU A 24 -0.13 -13.64 0.01
N ASP A 25 0.93 -14.08 -0.65
CA ASP A 25 1.01 -14.22 -2.12
C ASP A 25 -0.07 -15.15 -2.65
N SER A 26 -0.24 -16.33 -2.03
CA SER A 26 -1.31 -17.26 -2.41
C SER A 26 -2.70 -16.61 -2.29
N LYS A 27 -2.95 -15.82 -1.24
CA LYS A 27 -4.22 -15.12 -1.06
C LYS A 27 -4.42 -13.94 -2.01
N ILE A 28 -3.38 -13.18 -2.31
CA ILE A 28 -3.46 -12.07 -3.27
C ILE A 28 -3.69 -12.59 -4.69
N LYS A 29 -3.05 -13.72 -5.06
CA LYS A 29 -3.30 -14.40 -6.34
C LYS A 29 -4.74 -14.89 -6.50
N GLN A 30 -5.39 -15.31 -5.41
CA GLN A 30 -6.82 -15.64 -5.43
C GLN A 30 -7.69 -14.45 -5.83
N ASN A 31 -7.23 -13.22 -5.58
CA ASN A 31 -7.93 -11.99 -5.92
C ASN A 31 -7.49 -11.41 -7.29
N GLY A 32 -6.79 -12.20 -8.12
CA GLY A 32 -6.33 -11.78 -9.46
C GLY A 32 -5.14 -10.83 -9.47
N LYS A 33 -4.46 -10.67 -8.33
CA LYS A 33 -3.33 -9.74 -8.16
C LYS A 33 -2.01 -10.50 -7.95
N SER A 34 -0.89 -9.85 -8.23
CA SER A 34 0.44 -10.44 -8.05
C SER A 34 1.20 -9.76 -6.91
N LEU A 35 1.77 -10.54 -5.99
CA LEU A 35 2.61 -10.02 -4.91
C LEU A 35 4.10 -10.13 -5.28
N ILE A 36 4.77 -9.00 -5.44
CA ILE A 36 6.17 -8.94 -5.85
C ILE A 36 7.04 -8.57 -4.65
N PRO A 37 7.97 -9.44 -4.21
CA PRO A 37 8.84 -9.12 -3.11
C PRO A 37 9.98 -8.18 -3.54
N VAL A 38 10.11 -7.04 -2.88
CA VAL A 38 11.10 -6.00 -3.19
C VAL A 38 11.96 -5.65 -1.99
N THR A 39 13.18 -5.20 -2.26
CA THR A 39 14.06 -4.56 -1.28
C THR A 39 13.85 -3.05 -1.30
N LEU A 40 14.40 -2.34 -0.30
CA LEU A 40 14.32 -0.88 -0.26
C LEU A 40 15.03 -0.23 -1.46
N GLY A 41 16.16 -0.75 -1.93
CA GLY A 41 16.88 -0.21 -3.08
C GLY A 41 16.06 -0.33 -4.37
N THR A 42 15.60 -1.54 -4.66
CA THR A 42 14.73 -1.80 -5.82
C THR A 42 13.42 -1.02 -5.76
N LEU A 43 12.86 -0.80 -4.56
CA LEU A 43 11.66 0.01 -4.40
C LEU A 43 11.90 1.47 -4.81
N GLN A 44 13.06 2.04 -4.52
CA GLN A 44 13.37 3.42 -4.90
C GLN A 44 13.45 3.60 -6.42
N GLU A 45 14.02 2.62 -7.12
CA GLU A 45 14.06 2.58 -8.57
C GLU A 45 12.64 2.50 -9.15
N ILE A 46 11.81 1.59 -8.64
CA ILE A 46 10.42 1.43 -9.10
C ILE A 46 9.58 2.70 -8.86
N VAL A 47 9.73 3.35 -7.70
CA VAL A 47 9.01 4.61 -7.35
C VAL A 47 9.44 5.80 -8.24
N HIS A 48 10.61 5.73 -8.85
CA HIS A 48 11.03 6.73 -9.81
C HIS A 48 10.22 6.62 -11.11
N ASP A 49 10.04 5.39 -11.59
CA ASP A 49 9.47 5.12 -12.92
C ASP A 49 7.94 5.02 -12.91
N GLN A 50 7.34 4.63 -11.78
CA GLN A 50 5.88 4.46 -11.65
C GLN A 50 5.23 5.58 -10.84
N SER A 51 4.03 5.99 -11.25
CA SER A 51 3.29 7.12 -10.66
C SER A 51 2.54 6.76 -9.37
N SER A 52 2.01 5.53 -9.27
CA SER A 52 1.27 5.04 -8.10
C SER A 52 1.60 3.59 -7.78
N LEU A 53 1.98 3.31 -6.54
CA LEU A 53 2.39 1.98 -6.09
C LEU A 53 1.65 1.53 -4.84
N HIS A 54 1.36 0.23 -4.79
CA HIS A 54 0.76 -0.40 -3.62
C HIS A 54 1.83 -1.22 -2.90
N LEU A 55 2.11 -0.86 -1.64
CA LEU A 55 3.19 -1.47 -0.86
C LEU A 55 2.66 -2.08 0.45
N ILE A 56 2.89 -3.37 0.64
CA ILE A 56 2.62 -4.09 1.88
C ILE A 56 3.90 -4.21 2.69
N ILE A 57 3.80 -3.94 4.00
CA ILE A 57 4.86 -4.18 4.97
C ILE A 57 4.28 -4.95 6.16
N VAL A 58 4.92 -6.04 6.55
CA VAL A 58 4.57 -6.80 7.75
C VAL A 58 5.70 -6.70 8.77
N ILE A 59 5.37 -6.34 10.01
CA ILE A 59 6.32 -6.14 11.11
C ILE A 59 5.85 -6.94 12.33
N ARG A 60 6.61 -7.97 12.69
CA ARG A 60 6.32 -8.83 13.84
C ARG A 60 7.40 -8.78 14.89
N THR A 61 8.65 -8.66 14.46
CA THR A 61 9.79 -8.76 15.37
C THR A 61 10.37 -7.39 15.68
N MET A 62 11.02 -7.27 16.84
CA MET A 62 11.71 -6.05 17.24
C MET A 62 12.85 -5.68 16.25
N ARG A 63 13.46 -6.68 15.61
CA ARG A 63 14.51 -6.47 14.59
C ARG A 63 13.95 -5.78 13.35
N GLU A 64 12.82 -6.26 12.83
CA GLU A 64 12.12 -5.63 11.71
C GLU A 64 11.66 -4.22 12.06
N TYR A 65 11.10 -4.04 13.25
CA TYR A 65 10.65 -2.73 13.72
C TYR A 65 11.82 -1.73 13.82
N SER A 66 12.97 -2.18 14.34
CA SER A 66 14.19 -1.37 14.41
C SER A 66 14.71 -0.99 13.03
N TYR A 67 14.74 -1.95 12.10
CA TYR A 67 15.14 -1.69 10.72
C TYR A 67 14.20 -0.70 10.03
N PHE A 68 12.88 -0.91 10.17
CA PHE A 68 11.84 -0.06 9.62
C PHE A 68 12.00 1.38 10.12
N ASN A 69 12.13 1.58 11.42
CA ASN A 69 12.27 2.91 12.00
C ASN A 69 13.56 3.63 11.55
N ARG A 70 14.68 2.89 11.45
CA ARG A 70 15.99 3.47 11.09
C ARG A 70 16.10 3.82 9.61
N LYS A 71 15.66 2.93 8.72
CA LYS A 71 15.91 3.06 7.28
C LYS A 71 14.66 3.40 6.47
N VAL A 72 13.55 2.71 6.72
CA VAL A 72 12.38 2.73 5.83
C VAL A 72 11.45 3.91 6.14
N LYS A 73 11.21 4.20 7.43
CA LYS A 73 10.18 5.15 7.88
C LYS A 73 10.31 6.52 7.23
N LYS A 74 11.50 7.14 7.25
CA LYS A 74 11.71 8.48 6.69
C LYS A 74 11.41 8.52 5.19
N ILE A 75 11.84 7.50 4.45
CA ILE A 75 11.66 7.38 3.01
C ILE A 75 10.18 7.17 2.68
N MET A 76 9.50 6.26 3.38
CA MET A 76 8.07 6.00 3.15
C MET A 76 7.22 7.23 3.48
N LYS A 77 7.54 7.98 4.55
CA LYS A 77 6.86 9.25 4.84
C LYS A 77 6.95 10.22 3.67
N TYR A 78 8.11 10.31 3.01
CA TYR A 78 8.28 11.17 1.84
C TYR A 78 7.41 10.70 0.67
N TYR A 79 7.41 9.40 0.36
CA TYR A 79 6.63 8.87 -0.77
C TYR A 79 5.11 8.90 -0.56
N ILE A 80 4.65 8.75 0.68
CA ILE A 80 3.23 8.95 1.00
C ILE A 80 2.85 10.42 0.84
N ARG A 81 3.74 11.35 1.24
CA ARG A 81 3.52 12.79 1.06
C ARG A 81 3.59 13.23 -0.40
N SER A 82 4.30 12.52 -1.27
CA SER A 82 4.25 12.76 -2.71
C SER A 82 3.07 12.06 -3.39
N GLY A 83 2.30 11.23 -2.68
CA GLY A 83 1.17 10.47 -3.24
C GLY A 83 1.58 9.31 -4.14
N LYS A 84 2.88 9.00 -4.24
CA LYS A 84 3.41 7.94 -5.10
C LYS A 84 3.18 6.54 -4.55
N VAL A 85 3.06 6.41 -3.22
CA VAL A 85 2.96 5.10 -2.55
C VAL A 85 1.75 5.05 -1.64
N SER A 86 0.91 4.05 -1.88
CA SER A 86 -0.14 3.56 -1.00
C SER A 86 0.44 2.48 -0.09
N LEU A 87 0.61 2.79 1.19
CA LEU A 87 1.26 1.94 2.17
C LEU A 87 0.23 1.18 3.01
N TYR A 88 0.37 -0.13 3.06
CA TYR A 88 -0.39 -1.04 3.91
C TYR A 88 0.57 -1.68 4.91
N ILE A 89 0.47 -1.30 6.19
CA ILE A 89 1.31 -1.84 7.25
C ILE A 89 0.47 -2.75 8.14
N ALA A 90 0.91 -4.00 8.29
CA ALA A 90 0.48 -4.87 9.37
C ALA A 90 1.59 -4.98 10.42
N SER A 91 1.32 -4.57 11.66
CA SER A 91 2.35 -4.54 12.70
C SER A 91 1.84 -4.99 14.06
N SER A 92 2.70 -5.68 14.81
CA SER A 92 2.48 -5.91 16.25
C SER A 92 2.80 -4.67 17.10
N PHE A 93 3.50 -3.70 16.51
CA PHE A 93 3.89 -2.43 17.13
C PHE A 93 2.96 -1.29 16.72
N ASN A 94 3.11 -0.13 17.36
CA ASN A 94 2.30 1.04 17.06
C ASN A 94 2.50 1.54 15.62
N GLY A 95 1.41 2.01 15.03
CA GLY A 95 1.41 2.69 13.75
C GLY A 95 2.10 4.05 13.79
N VAL A 96 2.30 4.65 12.62
CA VAL A 96 2.80 6.01 12.50
C VAL A 96 1.73 6.99 12.97
N ASN A 97 1.92 7.57 14.16
CA ASN A 97 1.06 8.62 14.69
C ASN A 97 1.47 10.00 14.12
N ASP A 98 1.25 10.19 12.82
CA ASP A 98 1.55 11.45 12.10
C ASP A 98 0.27 11.89 11.38
N THR A 99 -0.36 12.95 11.89
CA THR A 99 -1.67 13.41 11.41
C THR A 99 -1.64 13.83 9.94
N ALA A 100 -0.50 14.30 9.42
CA ALA A 100 -0.36 14.67 8.01
C ALA A 100 -0.39 13.45 7.07
N ILE A 101 -0.03 12.28 7.59
CA ILE A 101 -0.04 11.01 6.86
C ILE A 101 -1.42 10.34 7.01
N MET A 102 -2.00 10.38 8.21
CA MET A 102 -3.31 9.79 8.48
C MET A 102 -4.47 10.49 7.75
N LYS A 103 -4.34 11.78 7.46
CA LYS A 103 -5.33 12.54 6.67
C LYS A 103 -5.38 12.14 5.20
N ARG A 104 -4.48 11.29 4.72
CA ARG A 104 -4.45 10.87 3.33
C ARG A 104 -4.75 9.38 3.21
N ASP A 105 -5.55 9.00 2.21
CA ASP A 105 -5.97 7.61 1.91
C ASP A 105 -4.84 6.75 1.29
N PHE A 106 -3.59 7.06 1.63
CA PHE A 106 -2.39 6.36 1.21
C PHE A 106 -1.72 5.62 2.37
N TYR A 107 -2.27 5.65 3.58
CA TYR A 107 -1.72 4.94 4.74
C TYR A 107 -2.79 4.12 5.44
N ASN A 108 -2.65 2.80 5.35
CA ASN A 108 -3.51 1.83 6.01
C ASN A 108 -2.71 1.07 7.05
N PHE A 109 -3.14 1.13 8.31
CA PHE A 109 -2.49 0.45 9.41
C PHE A 109 -3.41 -0.60 10.02
N VAL A 110 -2.88 -1.80 10.16
CA VAL A 110 -3.56 -2.94 10.75
C VAL A 110 -2.71 -3.49 11.90
N LYS A 111 -3.32 -3.61 13.08
CA LYS A 111 -2.65 -4.13 14.27
C LYS A 111 -2.76 -5.66 14.31
N LEU A 112 -1.64 -6.36 14.41
CA LEU A 112 -1.59 -7.82 14.55
C LEU A 112 -2.10 -8.27 15.94
N PRO A 113 -2.68 -9.48 16.06
CA PRO A 113 -2.82 -10.53 15.03
C PRO A 113 -4.00 -10.27 14.07
N VAL A 114 -3.78 -10.51 12.77
CA VAL A 114 -4.83 -10.40 11.74
C VAL A 114 -4.76 -11.58 10.78
N SER A 115 -5.93 -11.99 10.28
CA SER A 115 -6.03 -13.00 9.23
C SER A 115 -5.42 -12.50 7.92
N TYR A 116 -4.52 -13.28 7.32
CA TYR A 116 -3.94 -12.98 6.01
C TYR A 116 -5.00 -12.84 4.92
N LYS A 117 -6.14 -13.55 5.04
CA LYS A 117 -7.28 -13.39 4.12
C LYS A 117 -7.88 -11.99 4.20
N TYR A 118 -8.06 -11.47 5.42
CA TYR A 118 -8.56 -10.11 5.63
C TYR A 118 -7.60 -9.07 5.06
N LEU A 119 -6.30 -9.22 5.34
CA LEU A 119 -5.28 -8.30 4.83
C LEU A 119 -5.24 -8.31 3.29
N ALA A 120 -5.22 -9.50 2.67
CA ALA A 120 -5.20 -9.64 1.22
C ALA A 120 -6.44 -9.02 0.56
N ASN A 121 -7.63 -9.24 1.13
CA ASN A 121 -8.88 -8.66 0.63
C ASN A 121 -8.85 -7.13 0.76
N MET A 122 -8.52 -6.60 1.94
CA MET A 122 -8.41 -5.16 2.18
C MET A 122 -7.46 -4.47 1.18
N VAL A 123 -6.30 -5.08 0.90
CA VAL A 123 -5.37 -4.52 -0.09
C VAL A 123 -5.95 -4.61 -1.50
N SER A 124 -6.60 -5.72 -1.83
CA SER A 124 -7.19 -5.93 -3.15
C SER A 124 -8.29 -4.91 -3.42
N ASP A 125 -9.19 -4.70 -2.48
CA ASP A 125 -10.29 -3.73 -2.57
C ASP A 125 -9.73 -2.30 -2.73
N MET A 126 -8.67 -1.96 -1.99
CA MET A 126 -8.04 -0.64 -2.06
C MET A 126 -7.29 -0.39 -3.37
N VAL A 127 -6.74 -1.44 -3.99
CA VAL A 127 -6.17 -1.35 -5.35
C VAL A 127 -7.29 -1.11 -6.35
N ASP A 128 -8.38 -1.90 -6.27
CA ASP A 128 -9.52 -1.77 -7.18
C ASP A 128 -10.17 -0.38 -7.10
N VAL A 129 -10.36 0.16 -5.89
CA VAL A 129 -10.91 1.51 -5.70
C VAL A 129 -10.05 2.58 -6.40
N LYS A 130 -8.72 2.45 -6.34
CA LYS A 130 -7.80 3.42 -6.99
C LYS A 130 -7.73 3.27 -8.49
N GLU A 131 -7.76 2.03 -9.00
CA GLU A 131 -7.68 1.77 -10.44
C GLU A 131 -9.00 2.07 -11.15
N PHE A 132 -10.12 1.67 -10.59
CA PHE A 132 -11.44 1.83 -11.21
C PHE A 132 -12.13 3.15 -10.85
N GLY A 133 -11.61 3.91 -9.88
CA GLY A 133 -12.17 5.21 -9.51
C GLY A 133 -13.64 5.13 -9.08
N VAL A 134 -14.01 4.05 -8.39
CA VAL A 134 -15.41 3.67 -8.05
C VAL A 134 -16.12 4.72 -7.19
N GLU A 135 -15.40 5.73 -6.67
CA GLU A 135 -15.98 6.90 -6.00
C GLU A 135 -16.71 7.90 -6.91
N LYS A 136 -16.76 7.68 -8.24
CA LYS A 136 -17.69 8.44 -9.09
C LYS A 136 -19.09 7.85 -8.97
N TRP A 137 -19.84 8.31 -7.97
CA TRP A 137 -21.30 8.16 -7.95
C TRP A 137 -21.85 8.68 -9.29
N PRO A 138 -22.66 7.89 -10.03
CA PRO A 138 -23.09 8.26 -11.40
C PRO A 138 -23.92 9.54 -11.45
N GLY A 139 -24.47 10.01 -10.31
CA GLY A 139 -25.22 11.27 -10.20
C GLY A 139 -24.40 12.50 -9.78
N GLY A 140 -23.07 12.41 -9.70
CA GLY A 140 -22.19 13.45 -9.15
C GLY A 140 -21.75 14.57 -10.12
N LEU A 141 -22.43 14.77 -11.25
CA LEU A 141 -22.23 15.97 -12.07
C LEU A 141 -22.78 17.17 -11.30
N ARG A 142 -21.89 17.95 -10.66
CA ARG A 142 -22.26 19.29 -10.21
C ARG A 142 -22.77 20.05 -11.42
N SER A 143 -24.03 20.47 -11.41
CA SER A 143 -24.55 21.39 -12.40
C SER A 143 -23.64 22.61 -12.44
N SER A 144 -22.89 22.78 -13.53
CA SER A 144 -22.22 24.04 -13.82
C SER A 144 -23.34 25.04 -14.11
N PHE A 145 -23.73 25.81 -13.09
CA PHE A 145 -24.53 27.00 -13.30
C PHE A 145 -23.61 28.02 -13.97
N GLN A 146 -23.54 28.00 -15.30
CA GLN A 146 -23.06 29.15 -16.05
C GLN A 146 -24.16 30.20 -15.97
N VAL A 147 -23.97 31.21 -15.13
CA VAL A 147 -24.77 32.43 -15.18
C VAL A 147 -24.35 33.14 -16.47
N ALA A 148 -25.20 33.07 -17.49
CA ALA A 148 -25.15 34.02 -18.58
C ALA A 148 -25.71 35.35 -18.04
N GLY A 149 -24.82 36.32 -17.84
CA GLY A 149 -25.14 37.67 -17.37
C GLY A 149 -23.92 38.57 -17.48
#